data_AF-A0A1V1P9E8-F1
#
_entry.id   AF-A0A1V1P9E8-F1
#
_cell.length_a   1.000
_cell.length_b   1.000
_cell.length_c   1.000
_cell.angle_alpha   90.00
_cell.angle_beta   90.00
_cell.angle_gamma   90.00
#
_symmetry.space_group_name_H-M   'P 1'
#
loop_
_entity.id
_entity.type
_entity.pdbx_description
1 polymer ?
#
loop_
_entity_poly.entity_id
_entity_poly.type
_entity_poly.pdbx_seq_one_letter_code
_entity_poly.pdbx_strand_id
1 'polypeptide(L)'
;MGLKAVKYHLNQWKKRLCSTCELFTNKKLSYIPTGRIVTEGGWEAVIKYYKLLGNKFYNSLIDMLIFDAVISNEDRHFGNFGLIVDNKTNSIIDTAPIFDNGLSLFNYAMIEDLKTVILIKRFFLITHR
;
A
#
# COMPACT_ATOMS: atom_id res chain seq x y z
N MET A 1 -5.33 3.73 -14.34
CA MET A 1 -4.11 2.95 -14.05
C MET A 1 -4.33 1.44 -14.05
N GLY A 2 -5.56 0.92 -13.89
CA GLY A 2 -5.81 -0.54 -14.01
C GLY A 2 -5.26 -1.39 -12.86
N LEU A 3 -4.88 -0.75 -11.75
CA LEU A 3 -4.29 -1.40 -10.58
C LEU A 3 -5.35 -2.14 -9.75
N LYS A 4 -4.95 -3.27 -9.18
CA LYS A 4 -5.75 -3.99 -8.16
C LYS A 4 -5.68 -3.22 -6.84
N ALA A 5 -6.65 -2.36 -6.58
CA ALA A 5 -6.69 -1.52 -5.38
C ALA A 5 -8.06 -1.57 -4.69
N VAL A 6 -8.06 -1.32 -3.38
CA VAL A 6 -9.30 -1.18 -2.61
C VAL A 6 -10.02 0.10 -3.04
N LYS A 7 -11.34 0.01 -3.24
CA LYS A 7 -12.15 1.18 -3.55
C LYS A 7 -12.52 1.92 -2.27
N TYR A 8 -12.20 3.20 -2.23
CA TYR A 8 -12.56 4.08 -1.12
C TYR A 8 -13.73 5.00 -1.49
N HIS A 9 -14.51 5.33 -0.48
CA HIS A 9 -15.67 6.21 -0.54
C HIS A 9 -15.58 7.26 0.56
N LEU A 10 -16.01 8.49 0.25
CA LEU A 10 -16.26 9.51 1.26
C LEU A 10 -17.67 9.33 1.80
N ASN A 11 -17.77 9.19 3.13
CA ASN A 11 -19.04 9.02 3.84
C ASN A 11 -19.08 9.92 5.07
N GLN A 12 -20.26 10.14 5.63
CA GLN A 12 -20.42 10.84 6.90
C GLN A 12 -20.92 9.89 7.98
N TRP A 13 -20.17 9.78 9.08
CA TRP A 13 -20.57 9.04 10.26
C TRP A 13 -20.64 9.96 11.48
N LYS A 14 -21.81 10.04 12.11
CA LYS A 14 -22.06 10.94 13.26
C LYS A 14 -21.57 12.39 13.01
N LYS A 15 -21.90 12.95 11.84
CA LYS A 15 -21.49 14.29 11.37
C LYS A 15 -19.98 14.48 11.15
N ARG A 16 -19.19 13.41 11.11
CA ARG A 16 -17.76 13.44 10.75
C ARG A 16 -17.56 12.87 9.36
N LEU A 17 -16.79 13.55 8.52
CA LEU A 17 -16.35 13.01 7.24
C LEU A 17 -15.37 11.87 7.48
N CYS A 18 -15.57 10.76 6.77
CA CYS A 18 -14.76 9.56 6.88
C CYS A 18 -14.41 9.05 5.49
N SER A 19 -13.19 8.52 5.35
CA SER A 19 -12.84 7.63 4.24
C SER A 19 -13.21 6.21 4.64
N THR A 20 -13.98 5.53 3.79
CA THR A 20 -14.52 4.19 4.05
C THR A 20 -14.13 3.27 2.91
N CYS A 21 -13.89 1.99 3.23
CA CYS A 21 -13.63 0.96 2.24
C CYS A 21 -14.27 -0.35 2.69
N GLU A 22 -14.57 -1.21 1.71
CA GLU A 22 -15.00 -2.57 2.01
C GLU A 22 -13.83 -3.45 2.41
N LEU A 23 -14.09 -4.42 3.28
CA LEU A 23 -13.10 -5.43 3.64
C LEU A 23 -12.83 -6.33 2.42
N PHE A 24 -11.56 -6.43 2.04
CA PHE A 24 -11.12 -7.37 1.01
C PHE A 24 -10.87 -8.79 1.56
N THR A 25 -10.99 -8.98 2.88
CA THR A 25 -10.95 -10.27 3.56
C THR A 25 -12.36 -10.76 3.90
N ASN A 26 -12.48 -12.05 4.19
CA ASN A 26 -13.73 -12.66 4.65
C ASN A 26 -13.45 -13.99 5.34
N LYS A 27 -14.49 -14.75 5.69
CA LYS A 27 -14.34 -16.05 6.38
C LYS A 27 -13.48 -17.07 5.60
N LYS A 28 -13.37 -16.94 4.28
CA LYS A 28 -12.57 -17.81 3.41
C LYS A 28 -11.17 -17.27 3.12
N LEU A 29 -11.00 -15.94 3.13
CA LEU A 29 -9.77 -15.28 2.70
C LEU A 29 -9.19 -14.41 3.81
N SER A 30 -7.94 -14.68 4.19
CA SER A 30 -7.17 -13.87 5.14
C SER A 30 -6.10 -13.04 4.45
N TYR A 31 -5.68 -11.99 5.14
CA TYR A 31 -4.54 -11.15 4.78
C TYR A 31 -3.35 -11.48 5.67
N ILE A 32 -2.17 -11.66 5.08
CA ILE A 32 -0.91 -11.74 5.81
C ILE A 32 0.00 -10.60 5.34
N PRO A 33 0.39 -9.66 6.23
CA PRO A 33 1.31 -8.60 5.86
C PRO A 33 2.71 -9.16 5.58
N THR A 34 3.40 -8.56 4.60
CA THR A 34 4.75 -9.00 4.20
C THR A 34 5.72 -9.05 5.37
N GLY A 35 5.63 -8.11 6.32
CA GLY A 35 6.50 -8.05 7.49
C GLY A 35 6.34 -9.21 8.48
N ARG A 36 5.30 -10.04 8.33
CA ARG A 36 5.15 -11.31 9.08
C ARG A 36 5.78 -12.51 8.37
N ILE A 37 6.14 -12.34 7.09
CA ILE A 37 6.70 -13.39 6.24
C ILE A 37 8.21 -13.17 6.05
N VAL A 38 8.57 -11.93 5.71
CA VAL A 38 9.95 -11.47 5.55
C VAL A 38 10.25 -10.55 6.71
N THR A 39 10.89 -11.09 7.75
CA THR A 39 11.17 -10.36 9.00
C THR A 39 12.53 -9.67 9.02
N GLU A 40 13.43 -10.05 8.11
CA GLU A 40 14.81 -9.57 8.03
C GLU A 40 15.24 -9.38 6.57
N GLY A 41 16.33 -8.65 6.33
CA GLY A 41 16.90 -8.43 5.00
C GLY A 41 16.22 -7.34 4.16
N GLY A 42 15.21 -6.65 4.70
CA GLY A 42 14.61 -5.47 4.09
C GLY A 42 14.01 -5.70 2.70
N TRP A 43 14.04 -4.66 1.86
CA TRP A 43 13.43 -4.68 0.53
C TRP A 43 14.06 -5.71 -0.42
N GLU A 44 15.35 -5.99 -0.29
CA GLU A 44 16.02 -7.01 -1.11
C GLU A 44 15.41 -8.39 -0.86
N ALA A 45 15.23 -8.76 0.42
CA ALA A 45 14.59 -10.01 0.79
C ALA A 45 13.12 -10.08 0.34
N VAL A 46 12.37 -8.97 0.44
CA VAL A 46 10.99 -8.87 -0.05
C VAL A 46 10.92 -9.11 -1.56
N ILE A 47 11.74 -8.40 -2.34
CA ILE A 47 11.77 -8.54 -3.79
C ILE A 47 12.13 -9.98 -4.19
N LYS A 48 13.13 -10.58 -3.53
CA LYS A 48 13.51 -11.97 -3.75
C LYS A 48 12.34 -12.92 -3.45
N TYR A 49 11.67 -12.73 -2.32
CA TYR A 49 10.54 -13.56 -1.93
C TYR A 49 9.38 -13.50 -2.94
N TYR A 50 8.98 -12.29 -3.37
CA TYR A 50 7.92 -12.14 -4.37
C TYR A 50 8.31 -12.69 -5.75
N LYS A 51 9.59 -12.64 -6.13
CA LYS A 51 10.09 -13.32 -7.34
C LYS A 51 9.95 -14.83 -7.24
N LEU A 52 10.23 -15.43 -6.06
CA LEU A 52 10.08 -16.87 -5.83
C LEU A 52 8.62 -17.33 -5.89
N LEU A 53 7.66 -16.48 -5.49
CA LEU A 53 6.23 -16.74 -5.66
C LEU A 53 5.76 -16.72 -7.13
N GLY A 54 6.53 -16.09 -8.02
CA GLY A 54 6.32 -16.07 -9.46
C GLY A 54 5.97 -14.69 -10.02
N ASN A 55 6.03 -14.58 -11.35
CA ASN A 55 5.94 -13.30 -12.07
C ASN A 55 4.67 -12.49 -11.76
N LYS A 56 3.52 -13.15 -11.54
CA LYS A 56 2.28 -12.48 -11.17
C LYS A 56 2.44 -11.66 -9.88
N PHE A 57 3.03 -12.26 -8.85
CA PHE A 57 3.21 -11.62 -7.54
C PHE A 57 4.27 -10.52 -7.62
N TYR A 58 5.39 -10.81 -8.28
CA TYR A 58 6.44 -9.83 -8.49
C TYR A 58 5.95 -8.59 -9.25
N ASN A 59 5.22 -8.76 -10.36
CA ASN A 59 4.69 -7.64 -11.13
C ASN A 59 3.70 -6.82 -10.30
N SER A 60 2.81 -7.47 -9.53
CA SER A 60 1.90 -6.75 -8.64
C SER A 60 2.62 -5.94 -7.56
N LEU A 61 3.78 -6.40 -7.07
CA LEU A 61 4.61 -5.64 -6.14
C LEU A 61 5.22 -4.41 -6.83
N ILE A 62 5.77 -4.59 -8.03
CA ILE A 62 6.38 -3.50 -8.81
C ILE A 62 5.34 -2.44 -9.19
N ASP A 63 4.15 -2.85 -9.63
CA ASP A 63 3.05 -1.95 -9.97
C ASP A 63 2.65 -1.07 -8.77
N MET A 64 2.61 -1.66 -7.57
CA MET A 64 2.37 -0.92 -6.32
C MET A 64 3.49 0.08 -6.03
N LEU A 65 4.76 -0.31 -6.16
CA LEU A 65 5.89 0.60 -5.91
C LEU A 65 5.95 1.77 -6.91
N ILE A 66 5.64 1.51 -8.18
CA ILE A 66 5.51 2.56 -9.20
C ILE A 66 4.35 3.49 -8.85
N PHE A 67 3.22 2.92 -8.43
CA PHE A 67 2.09 3.72 -7.97
C PHE A 67 2.44 4.61 -6.78
N ASP A 68 3.13 4.06 -5.77
CA ASP A 68 3.60 4.80 -4.59
C ASP A 68 4.50 5.98 -4.99
N ALA A 69 5.37 5.81 -5.98
CA ALA A 69 6.20 6.90 -6.50
C ALA A 69 5.36 8.01 -7.16
N VAL A 70 4.30 7.65 -7.89
CA VAL A 70 3.40 8.63 -8.54
C VAL A 70 2.62 9.45 -7.52
N ILE A 71 2.14 8.81 -6.44
CA ILE A 71 1.35 9.48 -5.40
C ILE A 71 2.19 10.03 -4.26
N SER A 72 3.52 9.90 -4.32
CA SER A 72 4.44 10.24 -3.24
C SER A 72 4.00 9.63 -1.89
N ASN A 73 3.75 8.32 -1.88
CA ASN A 73 3.43 7.61 -0.64
C ASN A 73 4.69 7.43 0.19
N GLU A 74 4.72 8.04 1.37
CA GLU A 74 5.91 8.04 2.24
C GLU A 74 5.90 6.89 3.25
N ASP A 75 4.80 6.14 3.37
CA ASP A 75 4.60 5.14 4.43
C ASP A 75 4.23 3.74 3.90
N ARG A 76 4.90 3.31 2.82
CA ARG A 76 4.81 1.90 2.37
C ARG A 76 5.68 1.00 3.24
N HIS A 77 5.31 0.85 4.51
CA HIS A 77 5.94 -0.10 5.40
C HIS A 77 5.41 -1.53 5.15
N PHE A 78 6.11 -2.55 5.66
CA PHE A 78 5.81 -3.97 5.38
C PHE A 78 4.49 -4.50 5.99
N GLY A 79 3.72 -3.63 6.66
CA GLY A 79 2.36 -3.88 7.12
C GLY A 79 1.29 -3.49 6.10
N ASN A 80 1.61 -2.58 5.17
CA ASN A 80 0.66 -1.98 4.22
C ASN A 80 0.64 -2.68 2.86
N PHE A 81 1.17 -3.90 2.78
CA PHE A 81 1.04 -4.79 1.63
C PHE A 81 1.37 -6.23 2.04
N GLY A 82 0.91 -7.19 1.26
CA GLY A 82 1.06 -8.59 1.61
C GLY A 82 0.27 -9.52 0.70
N LEU A 83 -0.09 -10.67 1.25
CA LEU A 83 -0.67 -11.77 0.51
C LEU A 83 -2.08 -12.09 1.00
N ILE A 84 -2.89 -12.61 0.09
CA ILE A 84 -4.19 -13.20 0.36
C ILE A 84 -4.01 -14.72 0.44
N VAL A 85 -4.52 -15.32 1.51
CA VAL A 85 -4.39 -16.74 1.82
C VAL A 85 -5.77 -17.36 1.96
N ASP A 86 -5.94 -18.57 1.42
CA ASP A 86 -7.13 -19.39 1.64
C ASP A 86 -7.10 -19.97 3.06
N ASN A 87 -8.14 -19.73 3.86
CA ASN A 87 -8.17 -20.15 5.26
C ASN A 87 -8.27 -21.67 5.46
N LYS A 88 -8.80 -22.39 4.48
CA LYS A 88 -9.00 -23.84 4.58
C LYS A 88 -7.73 -24.59 4.20
N THR A 89 -7.06 -24.17 3.14
CA THR A 89 -5.85 -24.85 2.63
C THR A 89 -4.56 -24.22 3.13
N ASN A 90 -4.63 -23.02 3.72
CA ASN A 90 -3.48 -22.22 4.14
C ASN A 90 -2.51 -21.91 2.98
N SER A 91 -3.04 -21.83 1.75
CA SER A 91 -2.25 -21.57 0.56
C SER A 91 -2.35 -20.11 0.13
N ILE A 92 -1.24 -19.53 -0.31
CA ILE A 92 -1.18 -18.20 -0.93
C ILE A 92 -1.94 -18.25 -2.27
N ILE A 93 -2.92 -17.36 -2.43
CA ILE A 93 -3.74 -17.28 -3.66
C ILE A 93 -3.33 -16.09 -4.52
N ASP A 94 -3.04 -14.94 -3.89
CA ASP A 94 -2.76 -13.71 -4.61
C ASP A 94 -2.07 -12.66 -3.73
N THR A 95 -1.67 -11.53 -4.32
CA THR A 95 -1.32 -10.32 -3.57
C THR A 95 -2.58 -9.63 -3.04
N ALA A 96 -2.46 -8.96 -1.88
CA ALA A 96 -3.50 -8.07 -1.38
C ALA A 96 -3.71 -6.90 -2.35
N PRO A 97 -4.96 -6.41 -2.53
CA PRO A 97 -5.18 -5.17 -3.28
C PRO A 97 -4.44 -4.02 -2.61
N ILE A 98 -3.95 -3.04 -3.37
CA ILE A 98 -3.31 -1.83 -2.81
C ILE A 98 -4.30 -1.13 -1.87
N PHE A 99 -3.85 -0.84 -0.66
CA PHE A 99 -4.61 -0.19 0.40
C PHE A 99 -3.69 0.68 1.26
N ASP A 100 -4.30 1.43 2.17
CA ASP A 100 -3.62 2.29 3.15
C ASP A 100 -2.61 3.27 2.52
N ASN A 101 -3.14 4.15 1.67
CA ASN A 101 -2.38 5.22 1.01
C ASN A 101 -2.61 6.57 1.70
N GLY A 102 -2.98 6.59 2.99
CA GLY A 102 -3.39 7.81 3.69
C GLY A 102 -2.29 8.85 3.82
N LEU A 103 -1.04 8.39 3.92
CA LEU A 103 0.17 9.22 3.95
C LEU A 103 0.76 9.40 2.54
N SER A 104 -0.10 9.78 1.61
CA SER A 104 0.26 10.10 0.22
C SER A 104 -0.34 11.44 -0.21
N LEU A 105 -0.01 11.90 -1.41
CA LEU A 105 -0.55 13.12 -2.01
C LEU A 105 -0.35 14.36 -1.14
N PHE A 106 0.75 14.40 -0.38
CA PHE A 106 1.09 15.50 0.51
C PHE A 106 -0.05 15.80 1.49
N ASN A 107 -0.60 14.78 2.15
CA ASN A 107 -1.76 14.89 3.05
C ASN A 107 -1.62 15.91 4.20
N TYR A 108 -0.40 16.38 4.48
CA TYR A 108 -0.11 17.43 5.46
C TYR A 108 0.14 18.82 4.86
N ALA A 109 0.17 18.96 3.53
CA ALA A 109 0.41 20.24 2.87
C ALA A 109 -0.75 21.21 3.11
N MET A 110 -0.41 22.44 3.48
CA MET A 110 -1.35 23.54 3.61
C MET A 110 -1.39 24.36 2.32
N ILE A 111 -2.36 25.30 2.22
CA ILE A 111 -2.55 26.14 1.04
C ILE A 111 -1.27 26.94 0.71
N GLU A 112 -0.51 27.32 1.73
CA GLU A 112 0.75 28.04 1.61
C GLU A 112 1.84 27.17 0.95
N ASP A 113 1.87 25.88 1.25
CA ASP A 113 2.86 24.93 0.70
C ASP A 113 2.65 24.70 -0.79
N LEU A 114 1.39 24.76 -1.25
CA LEU A 114 1.02 24.56 -2.65
C LEU A 114 1.37 25.75 -3.56
N LYS A 115 1.66 26.92 -2.99
CA LYS A 115 1.95 28.14 -3.76
C LYS A 115 3.39 28.21 -4.30
N THR A 116 4.28 27.33 -3.84
CA THR A 116 5.69 27.38 -4.22
C THR A 116 6.18 26.02 -4.67
N VAL A 117 6.62 25.91 -5.94
CA VAL A 117 7.20 24.68 -6.52
C VAL A 117 8.37 24.12 -5.70
N ILE A 118 9.07 24.99 -4.95
CA ILE A 118 10.22 24.64 -4.09
C ILE A 118 9.78 23.85 -2.84
N LEU A 119 8.57 24.05 -2.29
CA LEU A 119 8.08 23.34 -1.10
C LEU A 119 7.69 21.89 -1.43
N ILE A 120 7.24 21.62 -2.67
CA ILE A 120 7.00 20.26 -3.16
C ILE A 120 8.30 19.41 -3.10
N LYS A 121 9.48 20.01 -3.34
CA LYS A 121 10.77 19.30 -3.19
C LYS A 121 11.12 18.98 -1.74
N ARG A 122 10.60 19.72 -0.76
CA ARG A 122 10.88 19.52 0.66
C ARG A 122 10.21 18.26 1.19
N PHE A 123 9.04 17.90 0.66
CA PHE A 123 8.39 16.60 0.92
C PHE A 123 9.20 15.44 0.34
N PHE A 124 9.73 15.57 -0.88
CA PHE A 124 10.61 14.55 -1.47
C PHE A 124 11.85 14.21 -0.62
N LEU A 125 12.35 15.14 0.22
CA LEU A 125 13.55 14.93 1.05
C LEU A 125 13.27 14.30 2.43
N ILE A 126 12.00 14.21 2.86
CA ILE A 126 11.63 13.57 4.13
C ILE A 126 11.52 12.03 3.97
N THR A 127 11.45 11.55 2.72
CA THR A 127 11.26 10.13 2.34
C THR A 127 12.47 9.20 2.56
N HIS A 128 13.57 9.69 3.16
CA HIS A 128 14.82 8.91 3.34
C HIS A 128 15.29 8.84 4.80
N ARG A 129 14.37 8.69 5.76
CA ARG A 129 14.73 8.29 7.13
C ARG A 129 14.27 6.86 7.43
#